data_AF-A0A9N8HAR5-F1
#
_entry.id   AF-A0A9N8HAR5-F1
#
_cell.length_a   1.000
_cell.length_b   1.000
_cell.length_c   1.000
_cell.angle_alpha   90.00
_cell.angle_beta   90.00
_cell.angle_gamma   90.00
#
_symmetry.space_group_name_H-M   'P 1'
#
loop_
_entity.id
_entity.type
_entity.pdbx_description
1 polymer ?
#
loop_
_entity_poly.entity_id
_entity_poly.type
_entity_poly.pdbx_seq_one_letter_code
_entity_poly.pdbx_strand_id
1 'polypeptide(L)'
;MNLSVNKALRSHCNKRGSQQLCAESPSASGLSQYFRAGWQSAANTMLKYIAGSVALERPAAKAVAKWPARDGCGQPVMFDDILVSPGPHSPPSPPSSQGSEPVAVGPVVGERDKLQRFTDSLFEDDQDGLWDQKVRELLVSTLLLRYDQFLDVLRDHPKAWIPDYIVRHEQLRRAYDNQQFSTVCESVRLLKNHLLPSSESSSTPTPSKGVIKFSVSCKALNKDSSISDVTTKFFVDNFPAGFNLDKESESWKDMDKNQRKSLSNRFAAMKCAVRIALLHTDAFPKDPDKKAIGQMARLAEEKIRADFGFDKNERITVYKIQKHEKTKGLQSTLGLPTNLPQPMQAFFRN
;
A
#
# COMPACT_ATOMS: atom_id res chain seq x y z
N MET A 1 27.52 -0.55 -32.76
CA MET A 1 26.52 0.54 -32.89
C MET A 1 27.05 1.75 -32.13
N ASN A 2 27.36 2.84 -32.84
CA ASN A 2 27.88 4.08 -32.24
C ASN A 2 26.70 4.95 -31.79
N LEU A 3 26.54 5.14 -30.48
CA LEU A 3 25.57 6.09 -29.93
C LEU A 3 26.10 7.51 -30.16
N SER A 4 25.42 8.29 -31.00
CA SER A 4 25.80 9.68 -31.24
C SER A 4 25.45 10.53 -30.02
N VAL A 5 26.47 11.12 -29.39
CA VAL A 5 26.32 12.00 -28.22
C VAL A 5 25.58 13.27 -28.63
N ASN A 6 24.54 13.63 -27.87
CA ASN A 6 23.77 14.85 -28.09
C ASN A 6 24.67 16.09 -27.88
N LYS A 7 25.01 16.79 -28.97
CA LYS A 7 25.90 17.95 -28.95
C LYS A 7 25.31 19.16 -28.21
N ALA A 8 24.01 19.17 -27.93
CA ALA A 8 23.32 20.30 -27.31
C ALA A 8 23.58 20.45 -25.78
N LEU A 9 24.28 19.50 -25.14
CA LEU A 9 24.53 19.52 -23.68
C LEU A 9 25.98 19.87 -23.30
N ARG A 10 26.76 20.48 -24.21
CA ARG A 10 28.11 20.95 -23.88
C ARG A 10 28.05 22.34 -23.27
N SER A 11 28.64 22.51 -22.09
CA SER A 11 28.94 23.85 -21.57
C SER A 11 30.07 24.49 -22.40
N HIS A 12 30.15 25.82 -22.34
CA HIS A 12 31.07 26.68 -23.10
C HIS A 12 32.57 26.27 -22.98
N CYS A 13 32.95 25.39 -22.03
CA CYS A 13 34.34 25.01 -21.78
C CYS A 13 34.70 23.56 -22.20
N ASN A 14 33.85 22.83 -22.94
CA ASN A 14 34.10 21.43 -23.37
C ASN A 14 34.43 20.43 -22.24
N LYS A 15 34.21 20.77 -20.96
CA LYS A 15 34.34 19.86 -19.82
C LYS A 15 32.97 19.24 -19.52
N ARG A 16 32.93 17.93 -19.29
CA ARG A 16 31.71 17.24 -18.82
C ARG A 16 31.36 17.77 -17.44
N GLY A 17 30.21 18.44 -17.33
CA GLY A 17 29.70 18.93 -16.04
C GLY A 17 29.23 17.78 -15.17
N SER A 18 29.25 17.96 -13.85
CA SER A 18 28.73 16.99 -12.86
C SER A 18 27.29 16.55 -13.16
N GLN A 19 26.47 17.43 -13.74
CA GLN A 19 25.11 17.12 -14.16
C GLN A 19 25.03 16.14 -15.35
N GLN A 20 26.03 16.13 -16.23
CA GLN A 20 26.08 15.19 -17.37
C GLN A 20 26.49 13.79 -16.90
N LEU A 21 27.42 13.69 -15.93
CA LEU A 21 27.79 12.44 -15.29
C LEU A 21 26.62 11.80 -14.53
N CYS A 22 25.76 12.60 -13.89
CA CYS A 22 24.57 12.10 -13.19
C CYS A 22 23.42 11.70 -14.12
N ALA A 23 23.26 12.34 -15.28
CA ALA A 23 22.24 11.98 -16.26
C ALA A 23 22.54 10.67 -17.00
N GLU A 24 23.82 10.31 -17.09
CA GLU A 24 24.30 9.09 -17.77
C GLU A 24 24.47 7.90 -16.81
N SER A 25 24.27 8.07 -15.49
CA SER A 25 24.35 7.00 -14.49
C SER A 25 23.06 6.17 -14.40
N PRO A 26 23.06 4.87 -14.74
CA PRO A 26 21.87 4.00 -14.68
C PRO A 26 21.41 3.65 -13.26
N SER A 27 22.11 4.10 -12.20
CA SER A 27 21.93 3.63 -10.82
C SER A 27 21.00 4.47 -9.96
N ALA A 28 20.50 5.61 -10.44
CA ALA A 28 19.52 6.42 -9.72
C ALA A 28 18.09 6.10 -10.17
N SER A 29 17.61 4.90 -9.83
CA SER A 29 16.20 4.50 -10.02
C SER A 29 15.41 4.70 -8.73
N GLY A 30 14.24 5.34 -8.83
CA GLY A 30 13.25 5.44 -7.76
C GLY A 30 13.03 6.86 -7.21
N LEU A 31 11.74 7.21 -7.02
CA LEU A 31 11.10 8.30 -6.25
C LEU A 31 11.67 9.74 -6.40
N SER A 32 12.97 9.92 -6.25
CA SER A 32 13.70 11.18 -6.39
C SER A 32 13.52 11.90 -7.74
N GLN A 33 13.34 11.16 -8.85
CA GLN A 33 12.99 11.76 -10.14
C GLN A 33 11.55 12.27 -10.20
N TYR A 34 10.61 11.65 -9.48
CA TYR A 34 9.20 12.06 -9.47
C TYR A 34 8.99 13.42 -8.80
N PHE A 35 9.78 13.73 -7.76
CA PHE A 35 9.72 15.02 -7.09
C PHE A 35 10.28 16.18 -7.93
N ARG A 36 11.12 15.91 -8.94
CA ARG A 36 11.68 16.94 -9.82
C ARG A 36 10.72 17.39 -10.93
N ALA A 37 9.67 16.63 -11.20
CA ALA A 37 8.73 16.89 -12.31
C ALA A 37 7.49 17.71 -11.92
N GLY A 38 7.44 18.26 -10.70
CA GLY A 38 6.33 19.08 -10.20
C GLY A 38 5.32 18.29 -9.36
N TRP A 39 4.88 18.93 -8.26
CA TRP A 39 4.06 18.32 -7.21
C TRP A 39 2.72 17.76 -7.71
N GLN A 40 2.06 18.45 -8.65
CA GLN A 40 0.74 18.02 -9.16
C GLN A 40 0.80 16.65 -9.87
N SER A 41 1.94 16.32 -10.51
CA SER A 41 2.17 15.02 -11.16
C SER A 41 2.58 13.95 -10.14
N ALA A 42 3.42 14.31 -9.16
CA ALA A 42 3.86 13.43 -8.08
C ALA A 42 2.72 13.04 -7.14
N ALA A 43 1.87 14.00 -6.74
CA ALA A 43 0.71 13.79 -5.88
C ALA A 43 -0.33 12.89 -6.55
N ASN A 44 -0.64 13.13 -7.83
CA ASN A 44 -1.52 12.25 -8.60
C ASN A 44 -0.96 10.84 -8.75
N THR A 45 0.36 10.69 -8.91
CA THR A 45 1.01 9.38 -9.03
C THR A 45 1.06 8.65 -7.68
N MET A 46 1.36 9.35 -6.58
CA MET A 46 1.31 8.79 -5.22
C MET A 46 -0.10 8.39 -4.82
N LEU A 47 -1.10 9.24 -5.04
CA LEU A 47 -2.51 8.92 -4.79
C LEU A 47 -2.99 7.75 -5.68
N LYS A 48 -2.55 7.66 -6.93
CA LYS A 48 -2.86 6.51 -7.82
C LYS A 48 -2.17 5.21 -7.38
N TYR A 49 -0.95 5.30 -6.85
CA TYR A 49 -0.21 4.14 -6.34
C TYR A 49 -0.86 3.61 -5.05
N ILE A 50 -1.36 4.52 -4.20
CA ILE A 50 -2.13 4.20 -3.00
C ILE A 50 -3.55 3.68 -3.35
N ALA A 51 -4.18 4.19 -4.42
CA ALA A 51 -5.55 3.84 -4.82
C ALA A 51 -5.69 2.69 -5.85
N GLY A 52 -4.60 2.14 -6.38
CA GLY A 52 -4.58 0.82 -7.04
C GLY A 52 -5.35 0.63 -8.36
N SER A 53 -5.49 1.65 -9.23
CA SER A 53 -6.19 1.50 -10.53
C SER A 53 -5.25 1.47 -11.75
N VAL A 54 -5.24 0.34 -12.46
CA VAL A 54 -4.38 0.04 -13.64
C VAL A 54 -4.93 0.61 -14.97
N ALA A 55 -6.19 1.04 -15.02
CA ALA A 55 -6.88 1.33 -16.29
C ALA A 55 -6.49 2.65 -16.99
N LEU A 56 -5.65 3.51 -16.38
CA LEU A 56 -5.32 4.84 -16.91
C LEU A 56 -3.81 5.09 -17.14
N GLU A 57 -3.00 4.04 -17.14
CA GLU A 57 -1.55 4.13 -17.33
C GLU A 57 -1.16 4.62 -18.74
N ARG A 58 -1.91 4.21 -19.78
CA ARG A 58 -1.63 4.60 -21.19
C ARG A 58 -2.02 6.04 -21.54
N PRO A 59 -3.18 6.58 -21.12
CA PRO A 59 -3.50 8.00 -21.33
C PRO A 59 -2.54 8.96 -20.62
N ALA A 60 -2.05 8.60 -19.43
CA ALA A 60 -1.09 9.40 -18.67
C ALA A 60 0.30 9.43 -19.34
N ALA A 61 0.80 8.29 -19.81
CA ALA A 61 2.06 8.23 -20.58
C ALA A 61 1.98 9.05 -21.88
N LYS A 62 0.80 9.10 -22.52
CA LYS A 62 0.57 9.87 -23.75
C LYS A 62 0.48 11.38 -23.51
N ALA A 63 0.04 11.81 -22.32
CA ALA A 63 0.05 13.21 -21.90
C ALA A 63 1.47 13.71 -21.55
N VAL A 64 2.31 12.83 -20.99
CA VAL A 64 3.72 13.13 -20.64
C VAL A 64 4.61 13.31 -21.87
N ALA A 65 4.31 12.62 -22.99
CA ALA A 65 5.12 12.67 -24.21
C ALA A 65 5.05 14.00 -25.01
N LYS A 66 4.25 14.99 -24.57
CA LYS A 66 3.95 16.20 -25.37
C LYS A 66 4.31 17.55 -24.71
N TRP A 67 5.10 17.60 -23.65
CA TRP A 67 5.38 18.89 -22.99
C TRP A 67 6.87 19.31 -23.00
N PRO A 68 7.22 20.51 -23.54
CA PRO A 68 8.54 21.11 -23.36
C PRO A 68 8.61 22.07 -22.15
N ALA A 69 9.74 22.01 -21.44
CA ALA A 69 10.02 22.71 -20.19
C ALA A 69 9.83 24.24 -20.25
N ARG A 70 9.33 24.82 -19.15
CA ARG A 70 9.46 26.25 -18.86
C ARG A 70 9.86 26.45 -17.39
N ASP A 71 11.11 26.90 -17.24
CA ASP A 71 11.74 27.73 -16.22
C ASP A 71 11.73 27.36 -14.72
N GLY A 72 12.94 27.31 -14.14
CA GLY A 72 13.21 27.88 -12.81
C GLY A 72 13.76 26.93 -11.75
N CYS A 73 15.07 27.00 -11.50
CA CYS A 73 15.84 26.20 -10.53
C CYS A 73 15.49 26.47 -9.05
N GLY A 74 15.45 25.41 -8.25
CA GLY A 74 15.61 25.44 -6.79
C GLY A 74 16.21 24.12 -6.30
N GLN A 75 17.16 24.16 -5.35
CA GLN A 75 17.71 22.96 -4.72
C GLN A 75 16.60 22.18 -3.96
N PRO A 76 16.68 20.84 -3.88
CA PRO A 76 15.76 20.06 -3.06
C PRO A 76 15.98 20.38 -1.57
N VAL A 77 14.89 20.63 -0.85
CA VAL A 77 14.87 20.79 0.61
C VAL A 77 15.36 19.49 1.27
N MET A 78 16.40 19.59 2.09
CA MET A 78 16.94 18.51 2.92
C MET A 78 16.35 18.58 4.33
N PHE A 79 16.42 17.48 5.09
CA PHE A 79 15.82 17.40 6.43
C PHE A 79 16.37 18.48 7.39
N ASP A 80 17.64 18.84 7.25
CA ASP A 80 18.30 19.88 8.04
C ASP A 80 17.79 21.30 7.71
N ASP A 81 17.20 21.51 6.53
CA ASP A 81 16.65 22.80 6.11
C ASP A 81 15.29 23.11 6.77
N ILE A 82 14.59 22.09 7.28
CA ILE A 82 13.26 22.22 7.89
C ILE A 82 13.37 22.65 9.38
N LEU A 83 14.47 22.31 10.05
CA LEU A 83 14.67 22.57 11.48
C LEU A 83 15.43 23.87 11.77
N VAL A 84 16.01 24.51 10.75
CA VAL A 84 16.84 25.72 10.92
C VAL A 84 16.37 26.80 9.95
N SER A 85 15.17 27.35 10.19
CA SER A 85 14.77 28.61 9.55
C SER A 85 14.50 29.66 10.63
N PRO A 86 15.37 30.69 10.80
CA PRO A 86 15.06 31.81 11.67
C PRO A 86 14.00 32.69 10.99
N GLY A 87 12.92 33.00 11.71
CA GLY A 87 11.85 33.87 11.23
C GLY A 87 12.33 35.29 10.89
N PRO A 88 11.60 36.03 10.04
CA PRO A 88 12.07 37.30 9.54
C PRO A 88 11.79 38.46 10.52
N HIS A 89 12.81 39.32 10.66
CA HIS A 89 12.81 40.69 11.21
C HIS A 89 12.86 40.86 12.74
N SER A 90 14.09 40.92 13.27
CA SER A 90 14.42 41.87 14.34
C SER A 90 15.26 43.02 13.76
N PRO A 91 15.02 44.29 14.14
CA PRO A 91 15.75 45.43 13.60
C PRO A 91 17.22 45.46 14.09
N PRO A 92 18.13 46.09 13.34
CA PRO A 92 19.56 46.04 13.62
C PRO A 92 19.91 46.84 14.87
N SER A 93 20.53 46.19 15.85
CA SER A 93 21.24 46.86 16.95
C SER A 93 22.69 47.14 16.55
N PRO A 94 23.31 48.23 17.05
CA PRO A 94 24.62 48.71 16.61
C PRO A 94 25.77 47.80 17.07
N PRO A 95 26.96 47.91 16.45
CA PRO A 95 28.02 46.92 16.56
C PRO A 95 28.70 47.00 17.93
N SER A 96 28.53 45.95 18.74
CA SER A 96 29.43 45.67 19.86
C SER A 96 30.37 44.54 19.47
N SER A 97 31.64 44.89 19.34
CA SER A 97 32.74 43.96 19.15
C SER A 97 32.95 43.14 20.42
N GLN A 98 32.69 41.83 20.37
CA GLN A 98 33.51 40.81 21.02
C GLN A 98 33.03 39.41 20.60
N GLY A 99 33.98 38.55 20.26
CA GLY A 99 33.75 37.24 19.69
C GLY A 99 33.06 36.27 20.64
N SER A 100 31.99 35.66 20.16
CA SER A 100 31.38 34.48 20.75
C SER A 100 30.99 33.55 19.61
N GLU A 101 31.51 32.32 19.65
CA GLU A 101 31.16 31.26 18.71
C GLU A 101 29.64 31.04 18.66
N PRO A 102 29.08 30.69 17.48
CA PRO A 102 27.66 30.40 17.36
C PRO A 102 27.33 29.15 18.17
N VAL A 103 26.62 29.33 19.29
CA VAL A 103 25.99 28.23 20.03
C VAL A 103 24.96 27.61 19.10
N ALA A 104 25.25 26.39 18.64
CA ALA A 104 24.30 25.58 17.90
C ALA A 104 23.11 25.28 18.82
N VAL A 105 22.02 26.03 18.64
CA VAL A 105 20.74 25.72 19.28
C VAL A 105 20.26 24.42 18.64
N GLY A 106 20.50 23.31 19.34
CA GLY A 106 19.97 22.01 18.93
C GLY A 106 18.43 22.06 18.85
N PRO A 107 17.82 21.26 17.97
CA PRO A 107 16.38 21.25 17.78
C PRO A 107 15.67 21.03 19.12
N VAL A 108 14.65 21.85 19.39
CA VAL A 108 13.85 21.76 20.61
C VAL A 108 13.23 20.37 20.66
N VAL A 109 13.72 19.53 21.58
CA VAL A 109 13.38 18.10 21.71
C VAL A 109 11.86 17.84 21.66
N GLY A 110 11.05 18.79 22.14
CA GLY A 110 9.59 18.68 22.18
C GLY A 110 8.85 18.76 20.83
N GLU A 111 9.45 19.26 19.75
CA GLU A 111 8.77 19.36 18.45
C GLU A 111 8.78 18.04 17.68
N ARG A 112 9.85 17.26 17.82
CA ARG A 112 10.00 15.95 17.18
C ARG A 112 8.98 14.94 17.72
N ASP A 113 8.77 14.91 19.04
CA ASP A 113 7.82 14.01 19.67
C ASP A 113 6.37 14.29 19.21
N LYS A 114 6.05 15.55 18.89
CA LYS A 114 4.73 15.93 18.40
C LYS A 114 4.52 15.49 16.95
N LEU A 115 5.53 15.70 16.08
CA LEU A 115 5.49 15.21 14.70
C LEU A 115 5.36 13.69 14.67
N GLN A 116 6.16 13.00 15.48
CA GLN A 116 6.12 11.55 15.62
C GLN A 116 4.73 11.04 15.98
N ARG A 117 4.07 11.60 17.00
CA ARG A 117 2.70 11.22 17.39
C ARG A 117 1.66 11.47 16.29
N PHE A 118 1.79 12.58 15.56
CA PHE A 118 0.91 12.89 14.45
C PHE A 118 1.10 11.91 13.29
N THR A 119 2.36 11.59 12.97
CA THR A 119 2.74 10.57 12.00
C THR A 119 2.21 9.20 12.40
N ASP A 120 2.36 8.79 13.65
CA ASP A 120 1.88 7.49 14.13
C ASP A 120 0.35 7.39 14.05
N SER A 121 -0.36 8.50 14.28
CA SER A 121 -1.82 8.57 14.15
C SER A 121 -2.27 8.47 12.68
N LEU A 122 -1.54 9.08 11.74
CA LEU A 122 -1.83 8.99 10.31
C LEU A 122 -1.56 7.59 9.73
N PHE A 123 -0.65 6.85 10.33
CA PHE A 123 -0.26 5.50 9.94
C PHE A 123 -0.74 4.44 10.95
N GLU A 124 -1.86 4.70 11.66
CA GLU A 124 -2.43 3.79 12.67
C GLU A 124 -2.73 2.40 12.11
N ASP A 125 -3.04 2.30 10.81
CA ASP A 125 -3.35 1.04 10.12
C ASP A 125 -2.10 0.27 9.62
N ASP A 126 -0.90 0.86 9.68
CA ASP A 126 0.36 0.19 9.30
C ASP A 126 0.90 -0.69 10.44
N GLN A 127 0.05 -1.61 10.89
CA GLN A 127 0.30 -2.54 11.99
C GLN A 127 1.45 -3.52 11.68
N ASP A 128 1.67 -3.81 10.40
CA ASP A 128 2.72 -4.71 9.93
C ASP A 128 4.07 -4.00 9.75
N GLY A 129 4.14 -2.69 10.01
CA GLY A 129 5.38 -1.91 9.90
C GLY A 129 5.95 -1.89 8.48
N LEU A 130 5.08 -1.85 7.46
CA LEU A 130 5.50 -1.87 6.06
C LEU A 130 6.25 -0.60 5.66
N TRP A 131 6.03 0.50 6.38
CA TRP A 131 6.68 1.78 6.17
C TRP A 131 7.67 2.10 7.29
N ASP A 132 8.93 2.33 6.92
CA ASP A 132 9.94 2.83 7.85
C ASP A 132 9.54 4.19 8.44
N GLN A 133 9.84 4.40 9.72
CA GLN A 133 9.42 5.59 10.44
C GLN A 133 9.86 6.90 9.77
N LYS A 134 11.10 6.95 9.23
CA LYS A 134 11.60 8.15 8.55
C LYS A 134 10.86 8.43 7.26
N VAL A 135 10.38 7.39 6.59
CA VAL A 135 9.56 7.54 5.37
C VAL A 135 8.19 8.11 5.74
N ARG A 136 7.57 7.64 6.84
CA ARG A 136 6.31 8.19 7.34
C ARG A 136 6.46 9.66 7.72
N GLU A 137 7.48 10.00 8.50
CA GLU A 137 7.79 11.38 8.90
C GLU A 137 8.02 12.28 7.68
N LEU A 138 8.75 11.80 6.67
CA LEU A 138 9.00 12.54 5.42
C LEU A 138 7.71 12.79 4.64
N LEU A 139 6.83 11.79 4.51
CA LEU A 139 5.54 11.93 3.83
C LEU A 139 4.65 12.94 4.53
N VAL A 140 4.57 12.88 5.87
CA VAL A 140 3.80 13.81 6.69
C VAL A 140 4.37 15.21 6.61
N SER A 141 5.69 15.37 6.71
CA SER A 141 6.35 16.68 6.58
C SER A 141 6.12 17.27 5.19
N THR A 142 6.18 16.45 4.14
CA THR A 142 5.90 16.88 2.77
C THR A 142 4.44 17.30 2.60
N LEU A 143 3.50 16.57 3.21
CA LEU A 143 2.08 16.93 3.23
C LEU A 143 1.85 18.27 3.94
N LEU A 144 2.48 18.48 5.10
CA LEU A 144 2.37 19.73 5.87
C LEU A 144 2.99 20.92 5.12
N LEU A 145 4.18 20.75 4.54
CA LEU A 145 4.87 21.79 3.76
C LEU A 145 4.13 22.18 2.48
N ARG A 146 3.30 21.27 1.95
CA ARG A 146 2.53 21.47 0.72
C ARG A 146 1.02 21.50 0.97
N TYR A 147 0.60 21.73 2.22
CA TYR A 147 -0.80 21.68 2.62
C TYR A 147 -1.68 22.61 1.78
N ASP A 148 -1.21 23.84 1.54
CA ASP A 148 -1.93 24.84 0.74
C ASP A 148 -2.13 24.35 -0.70
N GLN A 149 -1.07 23.81 -1.32
CA GLN A 149 -1.13 23.26 -2.68
C GLN A 149 -2.01 22.00 -2.76
N PHE A 150 -2.02 21.19 -1.70
CA PHE A 150 -2.89 20.03 -1.59
C PHE A 150 -4.36 20.46 -1.47
N LEU A 151 -4.66 21.48 -0.68
CA LEU A 151 -6.00 22.06 -0.60
C LEU A 151 -6.45 22.67 -1.93
N ASP A 152 -5.57 23.35 -2.65
CA ASP A 152 -5.91 23.91 -3.97
C ASP A 152 -6.26 22.81 -4.97
N VAL A 153 -5.49 21.70 -5.00
CA VAL A 153 -5.82 20.53 -5.83
C VAL A 153 -7.16 19.90 -5.44
N LEU A 154 -7.47 19.85 -4.15
CA LEU A 154 -8.78 19.37 -3.70
C LEU A 154 -9.91 20.35 -4.09
N ARG A 155 -9.71 21.66 -3.99
CA ARG A 155 -10.70 22.68 -4.40
C ARG A 155 -11.00 22.64 -5.89
N ASP A 156 -9.97 22.41 -6.71
CA ASP A 156 -10.11 22.31 -8.16
C ASP A 156 -10.75 21.00 -8.62
N HIS A 157 -10.89 20.02 -7.72
CA HIS A 157 -11.45 18.72 -8.09
C HIS A 157 -12.99 18.77 -8.12
N PRO A 158 -13.65 18.51 -9.27
CA PRO A 158 -15.08 18.77 -9.47
C PRO A 158 -16.03 17.89 -8.63
N LYS A 159 -15.48 16.94 -7.87
CA LYS A 159 -16.23 16.04 -6.97
C LYS A 159 -15.79 16.12 -5.51
N ALA A 160 -14.78 16.93 -5.20
CA ALA A 160 -14.35 17.10 -3.83
C ALA A 160 -15.22 18.20 -3.21
N TRP A 161 -16.13 17.80 -2.32
CA TRP A 161 -16.87 18.75 -1.51
C TRP A 161 -16.05 19.06 -0.26
N ILE A 162 -15.48 20.26 -0.22
CA ILE A 162 -14.78 20.78 0.96
C ILE A 162 -15.71 21.80 1.62
N PRO A 163 -16.27 21.51 2.80
CA PRO A 163 -17.11 22.47 3.50
C PRO A 163 -16.36 23.78 3.78
N ASP A 164 -17.01 24.93 3.59
CA ASP A 164 -16.43 26.27 3.77
C ASP A 164 -15.85 26.52 5.18
N TYR A 165 -16.27 25.76 6.19
CA TYR A 165 -15.71 25.86 7.54
C TYR A 165 -14.28 25.29 7.64
N ILE A 166 -13.91 24.34 6.75
CA ILE A 166 -12.55 23.81 6.61
C ILE A 166 -11.66 24.83 5.89
N VAL A 167 -12.26 25.70 5.08
CA VAL A 167 -11.60 26.73 4.26
C VAL A 167 -11.22 27.98 5.08
N ARG A 168 -11.62 28.10 6.35
CA ARG A 168 -11.13 29.17 7.25
C ARG A 168 -9.70 28.88 7.73
N HIS A 169 -8.80 29.01 6.77
CA HIS A 169 -7.38 28.69 6.73
C HIS A 169 -6.54 29.37 7.82
N GLU A 170 -7.05 30.47 8.38
CA GLU A 170 -6.34 31.20 9.42
C GLU A 170 -6.32 30.46 10.76
N GLN A 171 -7.31 29.62 11.06
CA GLN A 171 -7.36 28.90 12.33
C GLN A 171 -6.46 27.66 12.35
N LEU A 172 -6.33 26.93 11.24
CA LEU A 172 -5.42 25.78 11.12
C LEU A 172 -3.95 26.24 11.06
N ARG A 173 -3.66 27.31 10.32
CA ARG A 173 -2.34 27.93 10.30
C ARG A 173 -1.96 28.48 11.67
N ARG A 174 -2.87 29.23 12.34
CA ARG A 174 -2.66 29.65 13.74
C ARG A 174 -2.60 28.47 14.70
N ALA A 175 -3.34 27.38 14.50
CA ALA A 175 -3.26 26.20 15.37
C ALA A 175 -1.92 25.47 15.20
N TYR A 176 -1.37 25.41 13.98
CA TYR A 176 -0.03 24.89 13.73
C TYR A 176 1.05 25.81 14.35
N ASP A 177 0.97 27.11 14.08
CA ASP A 177 1.88 28.12 14.62
C ASP A 177 1.78 28.24 16.16
N ASN A 178 0.59 27.99 16.74
CA ASN A 178 0.34 27.95 18.19
C ASN A 178 0.41 26.53 18.80
N GLN A 179 0.93 25.53 18.07
CA GLN A 179 1.14 24.15 18.53
C GLN A 179 -0.11 23.40 19.07
N GLN A 180 -1.31 23.73 18.60
CA GLN A 180 -2.58 23.05 18.93
C GLN A 180 -2.91 21.88 17.99
N PHE A 181 -2.09 20.83 18.06
CA PHE A 181 -2.20 19.64 17.20
C PHE A 181 -3.51 18.87 17.36
N SER A 182 -4.18 18.95 18.51
CA SER A 182 -5.51 18.33 18.72
C SER A 182 -6.56 18.85 17.75
N THR A 183 -6.49 20.14 17.41
CA THR A 183 -7.41 20.80 16.47
C THR A 183 -7.16 20.36 15.03
N VAL A 184 -5.90 20.10 14.67
CA VAL A 184 -5.52 19.55 13.36
C VAL A 184 -5.98 18.10 13.24
N CYS A 185 -5.76 17.27 14.26
CA CYS A 185 -6.22 15.88 14.29
C CYS A 185 -7.76 15.78 14.17
N GLU A 186 -8.51 16.60 14.89
CA GLU A 186 -9.97 16.64 14.76
C GLU A 186 -10.42 17.12 13.37
N SER A 187 -9.73 18.09 12.78
CA SER A 187 -10.03 18.56 11.42
C SER A 187 -9.77 17.48 10.37
N VAL A 188 -8.68 16.71 10.51
CA VAL A 188 -8.39 15.55 9.63
C VAL A 188 -9.41 14.43 9.84
N ARG A 189 -9.83 14.17 11.08
CA ARG A 189 -10.87 13.18 11.41
C ARG A 189 -12.23 13.58 10.83
N LEU A 190 -12.59 14.86 10.89
CA LEU A 190 -13.76 15.44 10.22
C LEU A 190 -13.65 15.33 8.69
N LEU A 191 -12.48 15.60 8.11
CA LEU A 191 -12.23 15.42 6.68
C LEU A 191 -12.42 13.95 6.25
N LYS A 192 -11.90 13.00 7.04
CA LYS A 192 -12.06 11.55 6.83
C LYS A 192 -13.54 11.16 6.85
N ASN A 193 -14.31 11.68 7.79
CA ASN A 193 -15.74 11.39 7.93
C ASN A 193 -16.61 12.04 6.84
N HIS A 194 -16.18 13.17 6.26
CA HIS A 194 -16.92 13.88 5.22
C HIS A 194 -16.55 13.47 3.78
N LEU A 195 -15.28 13.11 3.52
CA LEU A 195 -14.81 12.67 2.20
C LEU A 195 -15.12 11.20 1.91
N LEU A 196 -15.40 10.41 2.94
CA LEU A 196 -15.92 9.06 2.83
C LEU A 196 -17.41 9.12 3.15
N PRO A 197 -18.32 9.07 2.16
CA PRO A 197 -19.74 9.11 2.44
C PRO A 197 -20.07 7.94 3.37
N SER A 198 -20.61 8.26 4.54
CA SER A 198 -21.28 7.25 5.37
C SER A 198 -22.38 6.68 4.51
N SER A 199 -22.20 5.44 4.02
CA SER A 199 -23.12 4.83 3.06
C SER A 199 -24.51 4.80 3.65
N GLU A 200 -25.38 5.66 3.13
CA GLU A 200 -26.82 5.56 3.33
C GLU A 200 -27.28 4.19 2.81
N SER A 201 -28.14 3.57 3.60
CA SER A 201 -28.60 2.19 3.47
C SER A 201 -29.33 1.93 2.16
N SER A 202 -28.58 1.54 1.13
CA SER A 202 -29.11 0.74 0.02
C SER A 202 -29.45 -0.65 0.56
N SER A 203 -30.72 -1.06 0.45
CA SER A 203 -31.27 -2.32 0.97
C SER A 203 -30.82 -3.57 0.20
N THR A 204 -29.68 -3.53 -0.49
CA THR A 204 -29.02 -4.74 -0.97
C THR A 204 -28.34 -5.42 0.24
N PRO A 205 -28.47 -6.75 0.40
CA PRO A 205 -27.90 -7.46 1.55
C PRO A 205 -26.40 -7.14 1.63
N THR A 206 -26.04 -6.36 2.65
CA THR A 206 -24.67 -5.89 2.83
C THR A 206 -23.77 -7.13 2.90
N PRO A 207 -22.74 -7.24 2.03
CA PRO A 207 -21.79 -8.34 2.12
C PRO A 207 -21.26 -8.39 3.56
N SER A 208 -21.24 -9.58 4.15
CA SER A 208 -20.78 -9.77 5.53
C SER A 208 -19.46 -9.03 5.72
N LYS A 209 -19.43 -8.10 6.69
CA LYS A 209 -18.25 -7.27 7.00
C LYS A 209 -17.02 -8.18 7.04
N GLY A 210 -16.11 -8.05 6.07
CA GLY A 210 -14.85 -8.79 6.02
C GLY A 210 -14.63 -9.71 4.81
N VAL A 211 -15.60 -9.91 3.90
CA VAL A 211 -15.32 -10.71 2.69
C VAL A 211 -14.52 -9.89 1.68
N ILE A 212 -13.30 -10.34 1.38
CA ILE A 212 -12.41 -9.73 0.38
C ILE A 212 -12.57 -10.49 -0.94
N LYS A 213 -12.60 -9.77 -2.07
CA LYS A 213 -12.57 -10.40 -3.41
C LYS A 213 -11.39 -11.37 -3.53
N PHE A 214 -11.62 -12.56 -4.06
CA PHE A 214 -10.58 -13.57 -4.21
C PHE A 214 -9.43 -13.07 -5.10
N SER A 215 -9.72 -12.34 -6.18
CA SER A 215 -8.77 -11.71 -7.09
C SER A 215 -7.80 -10.75 -6.40
N VAL A 216 -8.22 -10.14 -5.28
CA VAL A 216 -7.38 -9.30 -4.43
C VAL A 216 -6.61 -10.16 -3.44
N SER A 217 -7.30 -10.98 -2.64
CA SER A 217 -6.67 -11.76 -1.58
C SER A 217 -5.65 -12.78 -2.12
N CYS A 218 -5.94 -13.41 -3.27
CA CYS A 218 -5.05 -14.40 -3.89
C CYS A 218 -3.71 -13.80 -4.36
N LYS A 219 -3.61 -12.48 -4.55
CA LYS A 219 -2.34 -11.82 -4.92
C LYS A 219 -1.32 -11.82 -3.77
N ALA A 220 -1.80 -11.84 -2.52
CA ALA A 220 -0.93 -11.97 -1.36
C ALA A 220 -0.35 -13.40 -1.19
N LEU A 221 -0.90 -14.39 -1.90
CA LEU A 221 -0.34 -15.73 -1.96
C LEU A 221 0.63 -15.84 -3.13
N ASN A 222 1.90 -16.09 -2.83
CA ASN A 222 2.91 -16.41 -3.84
C ASN A 222 2.75 -17.87 -4.32
N LYS A 223 3.43 -18.24 -5.42
CA LYS A 223 3.40 -19.63 -5.94
C LYS A 223 4.03 -20.63 -4.97
N ASP A 224 4.88 -20.13 -4.08
CA ASP A 224 5.67 -20.89 -3.10
C ASP A 224 5.04 -20.88 -1.70
N SER A 225 3.76 -20.49 -1.59
CA SER A 225 3.03 -20.47 -0.33
C SER A 225 2.82 -21.90 0.13
N SER A 226 3.05 -22.12 1.42
CA SER A 226 2.83 -23.43 2.02
C SER A 226 1.34 -23.80 2.00
N ILE A 227 1.03 -25.09 2.10
CA ILE A 227 -0.35 -25.55 2.20
C ILE A 227 -1.01 -25.02 3.47
N SER A 228 -0.28 -24.91 4.57
CA SER A 228 -0.79 -24.33 5.80
C SER A 228 -1.15 -22.84 5.65
N ASP A 229 -0.33 -22.05 4.97
CA ASP A 229 -0.63 -20.62 4.71
C ASP A 229 -1.87 -20.46 3.81
N VAL A 230 -1.92 -21.22 2.72
CA VAL A 230 -3.05 -21.18 1.77
C VAL A 230 -4.34 -21.61 2.46
N THR A 231 -4.29 -22.68 3.27
CA THR A 231 -5.45 -23.19 4.00
C THR A 231 -5.91 -22.16 5.03
N THR A 232 -5.00 -21.58 5.81
CA THR A 232 -5.34 -20.55 6.79
C THR A 232 -6.05 -19.38 6.13
N LYS A 233 -5.47 -18.86 5.04
CA LYS A 233 -6.03 -17.71 4.33
C LYS A 233 -7.35 -18.02 3.63
N PHE A 234 -7.52 -19.25 3.13
CA PHE A 234 -8.76 -19.69 2.49
C PHE A 234 -9.98 -19.53 3.41
N PHE A 235 -9.83 -19.90 4.69
CA PHE A 235 -10.90 -19.76 5.68
C PHE A 235 -10.99 -18.35 6.26
N VAL A 236 -9.85 -17.74 6.63
CA VAL A 236 -9.82 -16.41 7.28
C VAL A 236 -10.39 -15.32 6.37
N ASP A 237 -10.04 -15.34 5.08
CA ASP A 237 -10.49 -14.34 4.12
C ASP A 237 -11.79 -14.78 3.40
N ASN A 238 -12.35 -15.93 3.76
CA ASN A 238 -13.54 -16.52 3.14
C ASN A 238 -13.47 -16.57 1.61
N PHE A 239 -12.47 -17.27 1.09
CA PHE A 239 -12.22 -17.40 -0.36
C PHE A 239 -13.46 -17.85 -1.16
N PRO A 240 -14.30 -18.79 -0.69
CA PRO A 240 -15.53 -19.15 -1.41
C PRO A 240 -16.45 -17.95 -1.67
N ALA A 241 -16.73 -17.15 -0.63
CA ALA A 241 -17.55 -15.95 -0.78
C ALA A 241 -16.83 -14.91 -1.64
N GLY A 242 -15.52 -14.70 -1.41
CA GLY A 242 -14.71 -13.77 -2.20
C GLY A 242 -14.65 -14.08 -3.69
N PHE A 243 -14.67 -15.37 -4.06
CA PHE A 243 -14.68 -15.80 -5.46
C PHE A 243 -16.07 -15.66 -6.11
N ASN A 244 -17.15 -15.85 -5.35
CA ASN A 244 -18.49 -15.56 -5.83
C ASN A 244 -18.67 -14.04 -6.05
N LEU A 245 -18.17 -13.21 -5.14
CA LEU A 245 -18.15 -11.75 -5.31
C LEU A 245 -17.36 -11.32 -6.55
N ASP A 246 -16.24 -12.00 -6.87
CA ASP A 246 -15.55 -11.74 -8.14
C ASP A 246 -16.46 -12.04 -9.33
N LYS A 247 -17.08 -13.22 -9.39
CA LYS A 247 -17.96 -13.62 -10.51
C LYS A 247 -19.13 -12.68 -10.75
N GLU A 248 -19.69 -12.11 -9.69
CA GLU A 248 -20.81 -11.18 -9.76
C GLU A 248 -20.38 -9.75 -10.11
N SER A 249 -19.10 -9.42 -9.99
CA SER A 249 -18.59 -8.07 -10.22
C SER A 249 -18.50 -7.69 -11.70
N GLU A 250 -18.69 -6.40 -11.99
CA GLU A 250 -18.54 -5.87 -13.35
C GLU A 250 -17.11 -6.08 -13.89
N SER A 251 -16.11 -5.93 -13.02
CA SER A 251 -14.71 -6.22 -13.34
C SER A 251 -14.49 -7.63 -13.87
N TRP A 252 -15.28 -8.62 -13.44
CA TRP A 252 -15.16 -9.98 -13.97
C TRP A 252 -15.76 -10.12 -15.37
N LYS A 253 -16.82 -9.38 -15.69
CA LYS A 253 -17.40 -9.35 -17.05
C LYS A 253 -16.43 -8.72 -18.05
N ASP A 254 -15.71 -7.69 -17.61
CA ASP A 254 -14.70 -6.98 -18.40
C ASP A 254 -13.41 -7.78 -18.61
N MET A 255 -13.14 -8.79 -17.75
CA MET A 255 -11.98 -9.66 -17.91
C MET A 255 -12.09 -10.54 -19.15
N ASP A 256 -10.97 -10.65 -19.87
CA ASP A 256 -10.90 -11.55 -21.01
C ASP A 256 -11.08 -13.02 -20.57
N LYS A 257 -11.47 -13.86 -21.53
CA LYS A 257 -11.78 -15.27 -21.27
C LYS A 257 -10.60 -16.03 -20.66
N ASN A 258 -9.36 -15.68 -21.01
CA ASN A 258 -8.16 -16.35 -20.51
C ASN A 258 -7.88 -15.94 -19.06
N GLN A 259 -8.06 -14.67 -18.72
CA GLN A 259 -7.93 -14.19 -17.34
C GLN A 259 -8.95 -14.82 -16.39
N ARG A 260 -10.24 -14.86 -16.78
CA ARG A 260 -11.29 -15.54 -16.00
C ARG A 260 -11.00 -17.02 -15.80
N LYS A 261 -10.55 -17.69 -16.87
CA LYS A 261 -10.12 -19.10 -16.82
C LYS A 261 -8.93 -19.29 -15.88
N SER A 262 -7.94 -18.41 -15.93
CA SER A 262 -6.77 -18.44 -15.05
C SER A 262 -7.14 -18.31 -13.58
N LEU A 263 -7.98 -17.32 -13.22
CA LEU A 263 -8.47 -17.17 -11.84
C LEU A 263 -9.30 -18.37 -11.39
N SER A 264 -10.18 -18.88 -12.25
CA SER A 264 -11.01 -20.06 -11.93
C SER A 264 -10.15 -21.30 -11.69
N ASN A 265 -9.14 -21.54 -12.54
CA ASN A 265 -8.20 -22.64 -12.37
C ASN A 265 -7.39 -22.49 -11.08
N ARG A 266 -6.97 -21.26 -10.75
CA ARG A 266 -6.24 -20.97 -9.51
C ARG A 266 -7.10 -21.25 -8.28
N PHE A 267 -8.36 -20.79 -8.29
CA PHE A 267 -9.30 -21.07 -7.23
C PHE A 267 -9.55 -22.58 -7.07
N ALA A 268 -9.75 -23.30 -8.18
CA ALA A 268 -9.92 -24.76 -8.17
C ALA A 268 -8.68 -25.49 -7.60
N ALA A 269 -7.47 -25.05 -7.94
CA ALA A 269 -6.24 -25.61 -7.40
C ALA A 269 -6.13 -25.38 -5.88
N MET A 270 -6.44 -24.17 -5.40
CA MET A 270 -6.48 -23.88 -3.96
C MET A 270 -7.56 -24.69 -3.24
N LYS A 271 -8.77 -24.78 -3.80
CA LYS A 271 -9.86 -25.61 -3.26
C LYS A 271 -9.43 -27.08 -3.13
N CYS A 272 -8.77 -27.61 -4.15
CA CYS A 272 -8.21 -28.97 -4.14
C CYS A 272 -7.19 -29.15 -3.01
N ALA A 273 -6.21 -28.25 -2.91
CA ALA A 273 -5.19 -28.29 -1.86
C ALA A 273 -5.79 -28.20 -0.44
N VAL A 274 -6.75 -27.30 -0.21
CA VAL A 274 -7.45 -27.16 1.08
C VAL A 274 -8.28 -28.40 1.40
N ARG A 275 -8.92 -29.01 0.40
CA ARG A 275 -9.60 -30.30 0.59
C ARG A 275 -8.63 -31.37 1.06
N ILE A 276 -7.47 -31.50 0.43
CA ILE A 276 -6.45 -32.48 0.87
C ILE A 276 -6.00 -32.20 2.31
N ALA A 277 -5.78 -30.92 2.68
CA ALA A 277 -5.49 -30.55 4.06
C ALA A 277 -6.60 -31.03 5.01
N LEU A 278 -7.86 -30.75 4.71
CA LEU A 278 -8.99 -31.20 5.52
C LEU A 278 -9.09 -32.73 5.66
N LEU A 279 -8.77 -33.50 4.61
CA LEU A 279 -8.75 -34.97 4.67
C LEU A 279 -7.66 -35.51 5.63
N HIS A 280 -6.66 -34.71 5.95
CA HIS A 280 -5.60 -35.05 6.91
C HIS A 280 -5.81 -34.41 8.29
N THR A 281 -6.90 -33.68 8.49
CA THR A 281 -7.26 -33.15 9.82
C THR A 281 -8.13 -34.14 10.56
N ASP A 282 -7.92 -34.29 11.87
CA ASP A 282 -8.78 -35.15 12.70
C ASP A 282 -10.12 -34.47 12.99
N ALA A 283 -10.09 -33.14 13.15
CA ALA A 283 -11.26 -32.33 13.46
C ALA A 283 -11.07 -30.88 12.97
N PHE A 284 -12.18 -30.26 12.58
CA PHE A 284 -12.23 -28.81 12.35
C PHE A 284 -12.38 -28.04 13.70
N PRO A 285 -11.75 -26.87 13.90
CA PRO A 285 -11.92 -26.11 15.13
C PRO A 285 -13.38 -25.73 15.40
N LYS A 286 -13.84 -25.85 16.66
CA LYS A 286 -15.20 -25.43 17.07
C LYS A 286 -15.38 -23.92 16.92
N ASP A 287 -14.36 -23.17 17.34
CA ASP A 287 -14.27 -21.71 17.22
C ASP A 287 -13.16 -21.38 16.23
N PRO A 288 -13.49 -21.21 14.93
CA PRO A 288 -12.49 -21.12 13.87
C PRO A 288 -11.89 -19.72 13.78
N ASP A 289 -11.06 -19.35 14.76
CA ASP A 289 -10.22 -18.16 14.68
C ASP A 289 -8.97 -18.39 13.82
N LYS A 290 -8.26 -17.31 13.47
CA LYS A 290 -7.05 -17.35 12.63
C LYS A 290 -5.98 -18.29 13.21
N LYS A 291 -5.82 -18.34 14.53
CA LYS A 291 -4.78 -19.12 15.21
C LYS A 291 -5.14 -20.61 15.20
N ALA A 292 -6.38 -20.96 15.52
CA ALA A 292 -6.90 -22.32 15.54
C ALA A 292 -6.88 -22.94 14.13
N ILE A 293 -7.31 -22.18 13.11
CA ILE A 293 -7.22 -22.61 11.72
C ILE A 293 -5.76 -22.81 11.31
N GLY A 294 -4.87 -21.88 11.67
CA GLY A 294 -3.44 -21.99 11.38
C GLY A 294 -2.78 -23.23 11.99
N GLN A 295 -3.11 -23.55 13.24
CA GLN A 295 -2.62 -24.75 13.90
C GLN A 295 -3.14 -26.03 13.25
N MET A 296 -4.45 -26.10 12.97
CA MET A 296 -5.06 -27.21 12.23
C MET A 296 -4.35 -27.42 10.89
N ALA A 297 -4.12 -26.34 10.14
CA ALA A 297 -3.50 -26.40 8.83
C ALA A 297 -2.04 -26.87 8.86
N ARG A 298 -1.26 -26.49 9.89
CA ARG A 298 0.12 -26.96 10.08
C ARG A 298 0.18 -28.46 10.40
N LEU A 299 -0.68 -28.93 11.31
CA LEU A 299 -0.78 -30.35 11.64
C LEU A 299 -1.21 -31.19 10.44
N ALA A 300 -2.16 -30.67 9.64
CA ALA A 300 -2.55 -31.29 8.38
C ALA A 300 -1.39 -31.37 7.40
N GLU A 301 -0.62 -30.28 7.25
CA GLU A 301 0.54 -30.25 6.36
C GLU A 301 1.63 -31.24 6.78
N GLU A 302 1.88 -31.40 8.09
CA GLU A 302 2.81 -32.42 8.62
C GLU A 302 2.36 -33.84 8.28
N LYS A 303 1.07 -34.14 8.45
CA LYS A 303 0.49 -35.44 8.08
C LYS A 303 0.54 -35.69 6.58
N ILE A 304 0.27 -34.68 5.76
CA ILE A 304 0.44 -34.76 4.30
C ILE A 304 1.90 -35.06 3.96
N ARG A 305 2.85 -34.39 4.63
CA ARG A 305 4.29 -34.61 4.43
C ARG A 305 4.66 -36.08 4.65
N ALA A 306 4.20 -36.65 5.76
CA ALA A 306 4.41 -38.06 6.10
C ALA A 306 3.69 -39.03 5.13
N ASP A 307 2.41 -38.79 4.83
CA ASP A 307 1.62 -39.68 3.97
C ASP A 307 2.12 -39.64 2.51
N PHE A 308 2.50 -38.47 2.00
CA PHE A 308 2.93 -38.32 0.61
C PHE A 308 4.41 -38.69 0.42
N GLY A 309 5.17 -38.86 1.50
CA GLY A 309 6.60 -39.17 1.43
C GLY A 309 7.47 -37.97 1.03
N PHE A 310 7.02 -36.74 1.34
CA PHE A 310 7.84 -35.54 1.17
C PHE A 310 8.91 -35.46 2.27
N ASP A 311 10.04 -34.81 1.98
CA ASP A 311 11.07 -34.57 3.01
C ASP A 311 10.49 -33.71 4.14
N LYS A 312 10.94 -33.94 5.38
CA LYS A 312 10.42 -33.26 6.57
C LYS A 312 10.56 -31.73 6.49
N ASN A 313 11.61 -31.24 5.83
CA ASN A 313 11.90 -29.82 5.66
C ASN A 313 11.39 -29.28 4.30
N GLU A 314 10.85 -30.15 3.45
CA GLU A 314 10.32 -29.75 2.17
C GLU A 314 9.04 -28.94 2.35
N ARG A 315 9.04 -27.73 1.78
CA ARG A 315 7.83 -26.93 1.67
C ARG A 315 6.90 -27.58 0.66
N ILE A 316 5.69 -27.90 1.13
CA ILE A 316 4.61 -28.40 0.30
C ILE A 316 3.83 -27.20 -0.24
N THR A 317 3.69 -27.10 -1.55
CA THR A 317 2.93 -26.03 -2.22
C THR A 317 1.67 -26.59 -2.87
N VAL A 318 0.72 -25.72 -3.21
CA VAL A 318 -0.52 -26.09 -3.94
C VAL A 318 -0.22 -26.90 -5.20
N TYR A 319 0.79 -26.48 -5.95
CA TYR A 319 1.18 -27.14 -7.19
C TYR A 319 1.78 -28.53 -6.97
N LYS A 320 2.60 -28.71 -5.92
CA LYS A 320 3.17 -30.02 -5.56
C LYS A 320 2.06 -31.00 -5.18
N ILE A 321 1.11 -30.59 -4.34
CA ILE A 321 -0.05 -31.43 -4.00
C ILE A 321 -0.84 -31.78 -5.25
N GLN A 322 -1.17 -30.79 -6.09
CA GLN A 322 -2.02 -31.03 -7.26
C GLN A 322 -1.40 -32.05 -8.24
N LYS A 323 -0.07 -32.08 -8.35
CA LYS A 323 0.66 -32.99 -9.24
C LYS A 323 0.99 -34.34 -8.61
N HIS A 324 0.85 -34.49 -7.30
CA HIS A 324 1.18 -35.73 -6.61
C HIS A 324 0.20 -36.85 -6.99
N GLU A 325 0.70 -38.06 -7.23
CA GLU A 325 -0.10 -39.19 -7.69
C GLU A 325 -1.20 -39.60 -6.69
N LYS A 326 -0.89 -39.54 -5.39
CA LYS A 326 -1.83 -39.90 -4.31
C LYS A 326 -3.06 -39.00 -4.24
N THR A 327 -2.96 -37.76 -4.72
CA THR A 327 -4.03 -36.76 -4.67
C THR A 327 -5.30 -37.25 -5.36
N LYS A 328 -5.17 -38.01 -6.45
CA LYS A 328 -6.34 -38.54 -7.19
C LYS A 328 -7.08 -39.62 -6.41
N GLY A 329 -6.36 -40.49 -5.70
CA GLY A 329 -6.96 -41.58 -4.91
C GLY A 329 -7.63 -41.08 -3.64
N LEU A 330 -6.97 -40.15 -2.93
CA LEU A 330 -7.43 -39.62 -1.64
C LEU A 330 -8.79 -38.92 -1.71
N GLN A 331 -9.08 -38.23 -2.81
CA GLN A 331 -10.35 -37.51 -2.97
C GLN A 331 -11.56 -38.44 -3.02
N SER A 332 -11.36 -39.71 -3.39
CA SER A 332 -12.42 -40.72 -3.48
C SER A 332 -12.52 -41.57 -2.22
N THR A 333 -11.44 -41.74 -1.46
CA THR A 333 -11.38 -42.70 -0.35
C THR A 333 -11.63 -42.09 1.02
N LEU A 334 -11.16 -40.86 1.26
CA LEU A 334 -11.28 -40.22 2.57
C LEU A 334 -12.50 -39.32 2.65
N GLY A 335 -13.23 -39.44 3.76
CA GLY A 335 -14.28 -38.52 4.15
C GLY A 335 -13.72 -37.21 4.70
N LEU A 336 -14.46 -36.12 4.54
CA LEU A 336 -14.18 -34.87 5.24
C LEU A 336 -14.44 -35.04 6.75
N PRO A 337 -13.79 -34.25 7.62
CA PRO A 337 -14.05 -34.28 9.06
C PRO A 337 -15.53 -34.14 9.37
N THR A 338 -16.05 -35.00 10.24
CA THR A 338 -17.50 -35.07 10.55
C THR A 338 -18.03 -33.79 11.18
N ASN A 339 -17.18 -33.05 11.88
CA ASN A 339 -17.51 -31.79 12.53
C ASN A 339 -17.28 -30.55 11.65
N LEU A 340 -16.90 -30.70 10.38
CA LEU A 340 -16.83 -29.59 9.43
C LEU A 340 -18.24 -29.01 9.22
N PRO A 341 -18.45 -27.68 9.20
CA PRO A 341 -19.77 -27.09 8.97
C PRO A 341 -20.44 -27.62 7.68
N GLN A 342 -21.73 -27.93 7.73
CA GLN A 342 -22.47 -28.52 6.59
C GLN A 342 -22.30 -27.73 5.28
N PRO A 343 -22.37 -26.38 5.26
CA PRO A 343 -22.13 -25.62 4.03
C PRO A 343 -20.74 -25.87 3.42
N MET A 344 -19.72 -26.05 4.27
CA MET A 344 -18.35 -26.35 3.83
C MET A 344 -18.22 -27.78 3.33
N GLN A 345 -18.87 -28.76 3.98
CA GLN A 345 -18.93 -30.12 3.47
C GLN A 345 -19.54 -30.16 2.07
N ALA A 346 -20.68 -29.47 1.86
CA ALA A 346 -21.32 -29.37 0.55
C ALA A 346 -20.41 -28.68 -0.48
N PHE A 347 -19.76 -27.58 -0.09
CA PHE A 347 -18.83 -26.85 -0.96
C PHE A 347 -17.68 -27.73 -1.46
N PHE A 348 -17.10 -28.61 -0.62
CA PHE A 348 -15.96 -29.46 -1.02
C PHE A 348 -16.35 -30.76 -1.70
N ARG A 349 -17.61 -31.21 -1.61
CA ARG A 349 -18.11 -32.39 -2.35
C ARG A 349 -18.29 -32.10 -3.84
N ASN A 350 -18.75 -30.89 -4.17
CA ASN A 350 -18.85 -30.36 -5.52
C ASN A 350 -17.49 -29.89 -6.03
#